data_AF-A0A0S8ELA3-F1
#
_entry.id   AF-A0A0S8ELA3-F1
#
_cell.length_a   1.000
_cell.length_b   1.000
_cell.length_c   1.000
_cell.angle_alpha   90.00
_cell.angle_beta   90.00
_cell.angle_gamma   90.00
#
_symmetry.space_group_name_H-M   'P 1'
#
loop_
_entity.id
_entity.type
_entity.pdbx_description
1 polymer ?
#
loop_
_entity_poly.entity_id
_entity_poly.type
_entity_poly.pdbx_seq_one_letter_code
_entity_poly.pdbx_strand_id
1 'polypeptide(L)'
;MRTAAISAMLTVFACGSALAGPLATDPNAWTWMGTTWRGSVSVESLQDDLKAEVDYCVYCWTEYPGTDYTPTPGEFVYAYQVYVTGTGPVMKFSVGMFEGNEANNIGDDPGVGEAGGHVPDSWFFTGGPLSANAANWEWADTGPLLTHSDALVCSSTKPPMWWIATVHNAGQAGTGLVPVPPNYLPEPATPALLALGGDGFDSAPAELLLASPRRSIEWPEAGGAHSARRAHAQLLDGAAVR
;
A
#
# COMPACT_ATOMS: atom_id res chain seq x y z
N MET A 1 0.83 -28.49 58.64
CA MET A 1 0.88 -28.29 57.18
C MET A 1 0.68 -26.81 56.89
N ARG A 2 1.71 -26.14 56.35
CA ARG A 2 1.65 -24.72 55.98
C ARG A 2 1.56 -24.65 54.46
N THR A 3 0.41 -24.22 53.95
CA THR A 3 0.14 -24.04 52.53
C THR A 3 0.78 -22.73 52.09
N ALA A 4 1.87 -22.81 51.32
CA ALA A 4 2.49 -21.65 50.70
C ALA A 4 1.67 -21.26 49.45
N ALA A 5 1.06 -20.08 49.47
CA ALA A 5 0.38 -19.52 48.31
C ALA A 5 1.44 -18.89 47.39
N ILE A 6 1.59 -19.46 46.19
CA ILE A 6 2.41 -18.92 45.11
C ILE A 6 1.57 -17.82 44.45
N SER A 7 1.87 -16.56 44.73
CA SER A 7 1.32 -15.42 43.98
C SER A 7 1.99 -15.35 42.62
N ALA A 8 1.26 -15.74 41.58
CA ALA A 8 1.66 -15.52 40.19
C ALA A 8 1.52 -14.02 39.88
N MET A 9 2.67 -13.34 39.75
CA MET A 9 2.75 -11.96 39.33
C MET A 9 2.51 -11.91 37.82
N LEU A 10 1.31 -11.48 37.43
CA LEU A 10 0.94 -11.26 36.03
C LEU A 10 1.65 -10.00 35.54
N THR A 11 2.78 -10.17 34.85
CA THR A 11 3.46 -9.09 34.14
C THR A 11 2.66 -8.74 32.90
N VAL A 12 1.84 -7.70 32.99
CA VAL A 12 1.24 -7.05 31.81
C VAL A 12 2.39 -6.36 31.08
N PHE A 13 2.79 -6.91 29.93
CA PHE A 13 3.59 -6.18 28.95
C PHE A 13 2.73 -5.01 28.45
N ALA A 14 2.84 -3.86 29.11
CA ALA A 14 2.52 -2.60 28.48
C ALA A 14 3.61 -2.37 27.44
N CYS A 15 3.39 -2.86 26.22
CA CYS A 15 4.08 -2.34 25.04
C CYS A 15 3.71 -0.85 24.98
N GLY A 16 4.55 -0.01 25.58
CA GLY A 16 4.41 1.43 25.50
C GLY A 16 4.44 1.77 24.02
N SER A 17 3.27 2.11 23.48
CA SER A 17 3.12 2.61 22.13
C SER A 17 4.09 3.77 21.99
N ALA A 18 4.94 3.72 20.96
CA ALA A 18 5.50 4.94 20.39
C ALA A 18 4.34 5.93 20.23
N LEU A 19 4.57 7.20 20.55
CA LEU A 19 3.54 8.23 20.56
C LEU A 19 2.79 8.22 19.23
N ALA A 20 1.60 7.62 19.24
CA ALA A 20 0.67 7.66 18.13
C ALA A 20 0.37 9.12 17.85
N GLY A 21 0.71 9.59 16.65
CA GLY A 21 0.51 10.98 16.27
C GLY A 21 -0.97 11.34 16.13
N PRO A 22 -1.28 12.59 15.75
CA PRO A 22 -2.65 13.07 15.66
C PRO A 22 -3.52 12.22 14.71
N LEU A 23 -2.90 11.69 13.65
CA LEU A 23 -3.60 10.91 12.64
C LEU A 23 -4.11 9.57 13.19
N ALA A 24 -3.30 8.87 13.99
CA ALA A 24 -3.68 7.61 14.63
C ALA A 24 -4.83 7.73 15.64
N THR A 25 -5.12 8.96 16.10
CA THR A 25 -6.19 9.24 17.07
C THR A 25 -7.30 10.13 16.51
N ASP A 26 -7.31 10.38 15.19
CA ASP A 26 -8.21 11.32 14.55
C ASP A 26 -9.69 10.93 14.75
N PRO A 27 -10.52 11.78 15.38
CA PRO A 27 -11.92 11.47 15.68
C PRO A 27 -12.82 11.32 14.45
N ASN A 28 -12.40 11.81 13.28
CA ASN A 28 -13.14 11.71 12.02
C ASN A 28 -12.83 10.43 11.24
N ALA A 29 -12.05 9.52 11.82
CA ALA A 29 -11.75 8.23 11.22
C ALA A 29 -13.04 7.44 10.93
N TRP A 30 -13.13 6.94 9.70
CA TRP A 30 -14.25 6.14 9.24
C TRP A 30 -14.39 4.88 10.09
N THR A 31 -15.63 4.56 10.46
CA THR A 31 -15.96 3.39 11.26
C THR A 31 -16.94 2.49 10.52
N TRP A 32 -16.61 1.21 10.42
CA TRP A 32 -17.45 0.20 9.78
C TRP A 32 -17.47 -1.08 10.60
N MET A 33 -18.67 -1.62 10.85
CA MET A 33 -18.87 -2.86 11.62
C MET A 33 -18.16 -2.89 12.98
N GLY A 34 -18.08 -1.72 13.65
CA GLY A 34 -17.43 -1.59 14.96
C GLY A 34 -15.90 -1.46 14.90
N THR A 35 -15.30 -1.39 13.72
CA THR A 35 -13.87 -1.12 13.52
C THR A 35 -13.68 0.31 13.03
N THR A 36 -12.91 1.11 13.76
CA THR A 36 -12.46 2.44 13.36
C THR A 36 -11.12 2.33 12.64
N TRP A 37 -11.02 2.92 11.46
CA TRP A 37 -9.89 2.78 10.56
C TRP A 37 -8.81 3.83 10.82
N ARG A 38 -8.14 3.71 11.96
CA ARG A 38 -6.98 4.53 12.35
C ARG A 38 -6.02 3.74 13.23
N GLY A 39 -4.77 4.19 13.33
CA GLY A 39 -3.79 3.63 14.24
C GLY A 39 -2.36 3.92 13.79
N SER A 40 -1.42 3.22 14.41
CA SER A 40 0.02 3.31 14.10
C SER A 40 0.59 1.92 13.87
N VAL A 41 1.55 1.82 12.96
CA VAL A 41 2.33 0.59 12.73
C VAL A 41 3.82 0.91 12.71
N SER A 42 4.59 0.13 13.46
CA SER A 42 6.05 0.16 13.39
C SER A 42 6.53 -0.53 12.12
N VAL A 43 7.42 0.13 11.40
CA VAL A 43 8.07 -0.37 10.19
C VAL A 43 9.57 -0.31 10.42
N GLU A 44 10.23 -1.47 10.46
CA GLU A 44 11.67 -1.55 10.70
C GLU A 44 12.36 -2.46 9.69
N SER A 45 13.59 -2.07 9.30
CA SER A 45 14.47 -2.92 8.52
C SER A 45 15.25 -3.88 9.42
N LEU A 46 15.80 -4.94 8.83
CA LEU A 46 16.67 -5.90 9.52
C LEU A 46 17.98 -5.30 10.03
N GLN A 47 18.39 -4.12 9.57
CA GLN A 47 19.69 -3.51 9.90
C GLN A 47 19.60 -2.45 11.02
N ASP A 48 18.47 -2.38 11.74
CA ASP A 48 18.18 -1.55 12.91
C ASP A 48 18.31 -0.02 12.75
N ASP A 49 18.86 0.48 11.64
CA ASP A 49 19.04 1.90 11.35
C ASP A 49 17.81 2.53 10.70
N LEU A 50 17.18 1.85 9.74
CA LEU A 50 15.92 2.28 9.13
C LEU A 50 14.73 1.81 9.97
N LYS A 51 14.16 2.74 10.75
CA LYS A 51 12.92 2.53 11.53
C LYS A 51 11.99 3.73 11.40
N ALA A 52 10.70 3.45 11.28
CA ALA A 52 9.66 4.47 11.26
C ALA A 52 8.40 3.96 11.96
N GLU A 53 7.65 4.89 12.54
CA GLU A 53 6.25 4.69 12.90
C GLU A 53 5.39 5.30 11.81
N VAL A 54 4.39 4.56 11.34
CA VAL A 54 3.47 5.01 10.32
C VAL A 54 2.10 5.11 10.93
N ASP A 55 1.65 6.33 11.14
CA ASP A 55 0.25 6.57 11.43
C ASP A 55 -0.58 6.41 10.16
N TYR A 56 -1.79 5.90 10.32
CA TYR A 56 -2.75 5.79 9.25
C TYR A 56 -4.14 6.21 9.75
N CYS A 57 -4.93 6.78 8.84
CA CYS A 57 -6.35 7.05 9.05
C CYS A 57 -7.10 6.93 7.72
N VAL A 58 -8.34 6.44 7.78
CA VAL A 58 -9.24 6.40 6.63
C VAL A 58 -10.42 7.31 6.92
N TYR A 59 -10.81 8.11 5.94
CA TYR A 59 -11.98 8.96 6.00
C TYR A 59 -12.96 8.55 4.92
N CYS A 60 -14.25 8.66 5.21
CA CYS A 60 -15.23 8.72 4.14
C CYS A 60 -15.27 10.15 3.56
N TRP A 61 -15.75 10.28 2.32
CA TRP A 61 -15.85 11.56 1.61
C TRP A 61 -16.46 12.74 2.37
N THR A 62 -17.36 12.51 3.33
CA THR A 62 -18.01 13.56 4.12
C THR A 62 -17.26 13.95 5.37
N GLU A 63 -16.27 13.16 5.79
CA GLU A 63 -15.57 13.29 7.07
C GLU A 63 -14.09 13.64 6.91
N TYR A 64 -13.60 13.73 5.67
CA TYR A 64 -12.20 14.11 5.42
C TYR A 64 -11.95 15.56 5.83
N PRO A 65 -11.01 15.83 6.77
CA PRO A 65 -10.77 17.16 7.31
C PRO A 65 -9.74 17.98 6.51
N GLY A 66 -9.11 17.39 5.49
CA GLY A 66 -8.04 18.02 4.73
C GLY A 66 -8.49 19.23 3.92
N THR A 67 -7.51 20.04 3.51
CA THR A 67 -7.74 21.30 2.81
C THR A 67 -7.40 21.24 1.34
N ASP A 68 -6.51 20.33 0.95
CA ASP A 68 -5.89 20.32 -0.37
C ASP A 68 -6.57 19.31 -1.30
N TYR A 69 -7.38 18.41 -0.72
CA TYR A 69 -8.22 17.47 -1.45
C TYR A 69 -9.69 17.53 -1.03
N THR A 70 -10.59 17.56 -2.01
CA THR A 70 -12.04 17.41 -1.80
C THR A 70 -12.50 16.08 -2.36
N PRO A 71 -12.89 15.10 -1.52
CA PRO A 71 -13.28 13.78 -1.98
C PRO A 71 -14.59 13.78 -2.76
N THR A 72 -14.67 12.91 -3.75
CA THR A 72 -15.89 12.72 -4.54
C THR A 72 -16.92 11.81 -3.84
N PRO A 73 -18.21 11.91 -4.20
CA PRO A 73 -19.25 10.96 -3.77
C PRO A 73 -18.87 9.49 -3.83
N GLY A 74 -18.83 8.86 -2.65
CA GLY A 74 -18.54 7.43 -2.50
C GLY A 74 -17.05 7.09 -2.42
N GLU A 75 -16.18 8.10 -2.37
CA GLU A 75 -14.75 7.92 -2.26
C GLU A 75 -14.30 7.82 -0.79
N PHE A 76 -13.25 7.04 -0.58
CA PHE A 76 -12.50 6.95 0.66
C PHE A 76 -11.17 7.66 0.49
N VAL A 77 -10.76 8.37 1.52
CA VAL A 77 -9.45 9.01 1.60
C VAL A 77 -8.61 8.26 2.61
N TYR A 78 -7.39 7.96 2.21
CA TYR A 78 -6.41 7.23 2.99
C TYR A 78 -5.26 8.18 3.25
N ALA A 79 -5.09 8.52 4.52
CA ALA A 79 -4.01 9.37 4.98
C ALA A 79 -2.99 8.53 5.75
N TYR A 80 -1.73 8.85 5.54
CA TYR A 80 -0.60 8.27 6.26
C TYR A 80 0.31 9.37 6.76
N GLN A 81 1.01 9.14 7.86
CA GLN A 81 2.07 10.04 8.29
C GLN A 81 3.24 9.22 8.82
N VAL A 82 4.42 9.46 8.23
CA VAL A 82 5.63 8.69 8.55
C VAL A 82 6.43 9.48 9.57
N TYR A 83 6.78 8.85 10.68
CA TYR A 83 7.65 9.38 11.72
C TYR A 83 8.93 8.55 11.77
N VAL A 84 10.07 9.15 11.43
CA VAL A 84 11.38 8.50 11.45
C VAL A 84 11.83 8.34 12.90
N THR A 85 11.94 7.09 13.35
CA THR A 85 12.35 6.73 14.72
C THR A 85 13.73 6.08 14.78
N GLY A 86 14.26 5.67 13.63
CA GLY A 86 15.61 5.14 13.48
C GLY A 86 16.67 6.23 13.33
N THR A 87 17.91 5.80 13.10
CA THR A 87 19.03 6.69 12.80
C THR A 87 19.21 6.94 11.30
N GLY A 88 18.66 6.05 10.47
CA GLY A 88 18.65 6.15 9.01
C GLY A 88 17.49 7.02 8.51
N PRO A 89 17.72 7.87 7.50
CA PRO A 89 16.64 8.63 6.86
C PRO A 89 15.65 7.72 6.13
N VAL A 90 14.45 8.24 5.84
CA VAL A 90 13.51 7.61 4.90
C VAL A 90 13.56 8.37 3.57
N MET A 91 13.83 7.66 2.48
CA MET A 91 13.86 8.22 1.11
C MET A 91 12.59 7.91 0.33
N LYS A 92 11.87 6.86 0.72
CA LYS A 92 10.60 6.49 0.08
C LYS A 92 9.69 5.80 1.05
N PHE A 93 8.42 6.12 0.96
CA PHE A 93 7.33 5.40 1.60
C PHE A 93 6.38 4.86 0.53
N SER A 94 5.94 3.63 0.69
CA SER A 94 4.94 3.02 -0.18
C SER A 94 3.91 2.23 0.61
N VAL A 95 2.65 2.30 0.17
CA VAL A 95 1.56 1.49 0.71
C VAL A 95 1.01 0.60 -0.39
N GLY A 96 1.15 -0.71 -0.18
CA GLY A 96 0.60 -1.75 -1.03
C GLY A 96 -0.92 -1.87 -0.85
N MET A 97 -1.59 -2.05 -1.99
CA MET A 97 -3.03 -2.17 -2.15
C MET A 97 -3.36 -3.38 -3.01
N PHE A 98 -4.50 -4.01 -2.74
CA PHE A 98 -4.98 -5.11 -3.55
C PHE A 98 -5.33 -4.66 -4.98
N GLU A 99 -5.25 -5.61 -5.93
CA GLU A 99 -5.69 -5.40 -7.31
C GLU A 99 -7.16 -4.97 -7.33
N GLY A 100 -7.50 -4.01 -8.19
CA GLY A 100 -8.87 -3.50 -8.31
C GLY A 100 -9.29 -2.49 -7.24
N ASN A 101 -8.35 -2.01 -6.41
CA ASN A 101 -8.64 -0.95 -5.45
C ASN A 101 -9.00 0.40 -6.12
N GLU A 102 -8.79 0.57 -7.43
CA GLU A 102 -9.10 1.82 -8.16
C GLU A 102 -8.51 3.08 -7.48
N ALA A 103 -7.38 2.93 -6.81
CA ALA A 103 -6.81 4.00 -6.03
C ALA A 103 -6.03 4.99 -6.90
N ASN A 104 -6.04 6.26 -6.48
CA ASN A 104 -5.25 7.32 -7.09
C ASN A 104 -4.40 8.00 -6.03
N ASN A 105 -3.17 8.37 -6.40
CA ASN A 105 -2.28 9.10 -5.49
C ASN A 105 -2.58 10.59 -5.61
N ILE A 106 -2.86 11.26 -4.48
CA ILE A 106 -3.21 12.67 -4.45
C ILE A 106 -1.95 13.51 -4.21
N GLY A 107 -1.11 13.08 -3.26
CA GLY A 107 0.09 13.81 -2.85
C GLY A 107 0.16 13.87 -1.33
N ASP A 108 0.40 15.06 -0.80
CA ASP A 108 0.32 15.39 0.62
C ASP A 108 -0.83 16.37 0.92
N ASP A 109 -1.24 16.44 2.19
CA ASP A 109 -2.18 17.44 2.71
C ASP A 109 -1.73 17.89 4.11
N PRO A 110 -1.11 19.08 4.25
CA PRO A 110 -0.61 19.57 5.54
C PRO A 110 -1.72 19.98 6.52
N GLY A 111 -2.99 19.98 6.07
CA GLY A 111 -4.17 20.21 6.92
C GLY A 111 -4.60 18.97 7.73
N VAL A 112 -3.99 17.80 7.46
CA VAL A 112 -4.29 16.53 8.13
C VAL A 112 -3.07 16.05 8.93
N GLY A 113 -3.30 15.45 10.10
CA GLY A 113 -2.23 14.90 10.93
C GLY A 113 -1.43 15.96 11.71
N GLU A 114 -0.18 15.65 12.01
CA GLU A 114 0.76 16.60 12.64
C GLU A 114 1.31 17.59 11.61
N ALA A 115 1.19 18.88 11.90
CA ALA A 115 1.65 19.94 11.00
C ALA A 115 3.19 20.07 10.98
N GLY A 116 3.70 20.69 9.91
CA GLY A 116 5.11 21.05 9.78
C GLY A 116 6.02 19.86 9.47
N GLY A 117 5.48 18.84 8.80
CA GLY A 117 6.25 17.73 8.28
C GLY A 117 6.99 18.09 7.00
N HIS A 118 7.73 17.13 6.48
CA HIS A 118 8.45 17.27 5.22
C HIS A 118 7.59 16.78 4.05
N VAL A 119 7.23 17.70 3.16
CA VAL A 119 6.57 17.44 1.87
C VAL A 119 7.42 16.48 1.03
N PRO A 120 6.83 15.45 0.37
CA PRO A 120 7.54 14.59 -0.57
C PRO A 120 7.91 15.33 -1.86
N ASP A 121 9.09 15.05 -2.41
CA ASP A 121 9.55 15.62 -3.68
C ASP A 121 8.78 15.06 -4.88
N SER A 122 8.29 13.82 -4.77
CA SER A 122 7.43 13.22 -5.78
C SER A 122 6.47 12.20 -5.19
N TRP A 123 5.34 12.02 -5.88
CA TRP A 123 4.36 11.01 -5.55
C TRP A 123 3.78 10.43 -6.83
N PHE A 124 3.57 9.14 -6.82
CA PHE A 124 3.01 8.44 -7.97
C PHE A 124 2.33 7.15 -7.55
N PHE A 125 1.50 6.65 -8.44
CA PHE A 125 0.86 5.36 -8.28
C PHE A 125 1.57 4.34 -9.16
N THR A 126 2.02 3.23 -8.57
CA THR A 126 2.53 2.08 -9.32
C THR A 126 1.46 1.01 -9.35
N GLY A 127 1.21 0.46 -10.52
CA GLY A 127 0.19 -0.57 -10.69
C GLY A 127 -0.10 -0.80 -12.17
N GLY A 128 -0.38 -2.05 -12.52
CA GLY A 128 -0.85 -2.45 -13.84
C GLY A 128 -1.83 -3.62 -13.69
N PRO A 129 -2.47 -4.05 -14.79
CA PRO A 129 -3.26 -5.27 -14.78
C PRO A 129 -2.39 -6.42 -14.25
N LEU A 130 -2.83 -7.13 -13.21
CA LEU A 130 -2.14 -8.26 -12.58
C LEU A 130 -0.92 -7.94 -11.67
N SER A 131 -0.68 -6.69 -11.27
CA SER A 131 0.36 -6.36 -10.27
C SER A 131 -0.24 -5.81 -8.97
N ALA A 132 0.48 -5.98 -7.85
CA ALA A 132 0.17 -5.25 -6.63
C ALA A 132 0.19 -3.74 -6.95
N ASN A 133 -0.86 -3.04 -6.57
CA ASN A 133 -0.96 -1.61 -6.71
C ASN A 133 -0.30 -0.97 -5.48
N ALA A 134 0.37 0.17 -5.65
CA ALA A 134 0.94 0.89 -4.52
C ALA A 134 0.92 2.41 -4.75
N ALA A 135 0.57 3.14 -3.70
CA ALA A 135 0.82 4.57 -3.62
C ALA A 135 2.25 4.78 -3.10
N ASN A 136 3.01 5.65 -3.75
CA ASN A 136 4.41 5.93 -3.44
C ASN A 136 4.62 7.42 -3.20
N TRP A 137 5.44 7.74 -2.21
CA TRP A 137 5.93 9.08 -1.91
C TRP A 137 7.44 9.01 -1.72
N GLU A 138 8.17 9.88 -2.39
CA GLU A 138 9.63 9.87 -2.40
C GLU A 138 10.19 11.23 -1.99
N TRP A 139 11.24 11.18 -1.17
CA TRP A 139 12.09 12.31 -0.80
C TRP A 139 13.46 12.09 -1.43
N ALA A 140 13.97 13.09 -2.12
CA ALA A 140 15.24 13.04 -2.83
C ALA A 140 16.41 12.87 -1.86
N ASP A 141 17.51 12.27 -2.33
CA ASP A 141 18.72 12.08 -1.52
C ASP A 141 19.29 13.40 -0.96
N THR A 142 19.04 14.52 -1.63
CA THR A 142 19.45 15.86 -1.18
C THR A 142 18.59 16.43 -0.05
N GLY A 143 17.42 15.84 0.20
CA GLY A 143 16.48 16.23 1.23
C GLY A 143 15.63 15.04 1.67
N PRO A 144 16.22 14.01 2.32
CA PRO A 144 15.46 12.86 2.74
C PRO A 144 14.58 13.20 3.96
N LEU A 145 13.65 12.31 4.29
CA LEU A 145 12.85 12.44 5.49
C LEU A 145 13.68 12.09 6.74
N LEU A 146 13.75 13.03 7.68
CA LEU A 146 14.57 12.90 8.90
C LEU A 146 13.75 12.91 10.20
N THR A 147 12.54 13.47 10.19
CA THR A 147 11.69 13.59 11.39
C THR A 147 10.31 13.02 11.13
N HIS A 148 9.47 13.73 10.40
CA HIS A 148 8.13 13.30 10.06
C HIS A 148 7.66 13.93 8.75
N SER A 149 6.78 13.25 8.03
CA SER A 149 6.21 13.74 6.78
C SER A 149 5.01 14.64 7.05
N ASP A 150 4.61 15.44 6.07
CA ASP A 150 3.21 15.89 6.01
C ASP A 150 2.32 14.67 5.79
N ALA A 151 1.00 14.81 5.98
CA ALA A 151 0.10 13.68 5.75
C ALA A 151 0.09 13.32 4.27
N LEU A 152 0.39 12.06 3.97
CA LEU A 152 0.48 11.48 2.65
C LEU A 152 -0.88 10.90 2.28
N VAL A 153 -1.46 11.35 1.17
CA VAL A 153 -2.87 11.12 0.85
C VAL A 153 -3.04 10.39 -0.48
N CYS A 154 -3.84 9.35 -0.44
CA CYS A 154 -4.38 8.71 -1.64
C CYS A 154 -5.88 8.45 -1.46
N SER A 155 -6.57 8.21 -2.56
CA SER A 155 -8.02 7.99 -2.54
C SER A 155 -8.41 6.75 -3.32
N SER A 156 -9.59 6.20 -3.02
CA SER A 156 -10.16 5.07 -3.76
C SER A 156 -11.68 5.00 -3.59
N THR A 157 -12.37 4.42 -4.57
CA THR A 157 -13.82 4.14 -4.53
C THR A 157 -14.17 2.90 -3.70
N LYS A 158 -13.17 2.17 -3.22
CA LYS A 158 -13.33 0.92 -2.45
C LYS A 158 -13.04 1.19 -0.97
N PRO A 159 -13.62 0.40 -0.05
CA PRO A 159 -13.23 0.46 1.35
C PRO A 159 -11.79 -0.05 1.54
N PRO A 160 -11.16 0.21 2.70
CA PRO A 160 -9.79 -0.17 3.01
C PRO A 160 -9.47 -1.62 2.66
N MET A 161 -8.56 -1.79 1.71
CA MET A 161 -8.05 -3.06 1.22
C MET A 161 -6.52 -2.95 1.15
N TRP A 162 -5.91 -2.75 2.30
CA TRP A 162 -4.48 -2.52 2.43
C TRP A 162 -3.73 -3.81 2.69
N TRP A 163 -2.42 -3.80 2.50
CA TRP A 163 -1.61 -4.97 2.80
C TRP A 163 -0.32 -4.64 3.54
N ILE A 164 0.57 -3.84 2.93
CA ILE A 164 1.94 -3.68 3.42
C ILE A 164 2.35 -2.21 3.30
N ALA A 165 2.74 -1.62 4.42
CA ALA A 165 3.49 -0.36 4.46
C ALA A 165 4.98 -0.67 4.33
N THR A 166 5.71 0.09 3.53
CA THR A 166 7.15 -0.10 3.32
C THR A 166 7.86 1.24 3.33
N VAL A 167 8.93 1.34 4.11
CA VAL A 167 9.87 2.46 4.05
C VAL A 167 11.17 1.99 3.42
N HIS A 168 11.82 2.86 2.65
CA HIS A 168 13.08 2.56 1.98
C HIS A 168 14.13 3.63 2.23
N ASN A 169 15.39 3.20 2.25
CA ASN A 169 16.57 4.06 2.35
C ASN A 169 17.76 3.41 1.63
N ALA A 170 18.21 3.98 0.52
CA ALA A 170 19.47 3.62 -0.18
C ALA A 170 19.88 2.12 -0.17
N GLY A 171 18.95 1.20 -0.44
CA GLY A 171 19.20 -0.25 -0.48
C GLY A 171 18.67 -1.05 0.72
N GLN A 172 18.13 -0.39 1.73
CA GLN A 172 17.38 -0.99 2.83
C GLN A 172 15.88 -0.81 2.62
N ALA A 173 15.11 -1.75 3.15
CA ALA A 173 13.66 -1.65 3.24
C ALA A 173 13.19 -2.21 4.59
N GLY A 174 12.24 -1.52 5.21
CA GLY A 174 11.47 -2.02 6.35
C GLY A 174 10.02 -2.20 5.94
N THR A 175 9.35 -3.25 6.45
CA THR A 175 7.94 -3.52 6.14
C THR A 175 7.11 -3.66 7.41
N GLY A 176 5.86 -3.23 7.35
CA GLY A 176 4.88 -3.37 8.42
C GLY A 176 3.50 -3.68 7.86
N LEU A 177 2.71 -4.43 8.61
CA LEU A 177 1.33 -4.77 8.22
C LEU A 177 0.37 -3.72 8.75
N VAL A 178 -0.31 -3.03 7.83
CA VAL A 178 -1.43 -2.17 8.18
C VAL A 178 -2.69 -3.05 8.28
N PRO A 179 -3.57 -2.86 9.28
CA PRO A 179 -4.75 -3.71 9.42
C PRO A 179 -5.60 -3.76 8.15
N VAL A 180 -6.11 -4.95 7.86
CA VAL A 180 -7.02 -5.24 6.74
C VAL A 180 -8.36 -5.63 7.34
N PRO A 181 -9.52 -5.27 6.76
CA PRO A 181 -10.78 -5.67 7.36
C PRO A 181 -10.85 -7.19 7.31
N PRO A 182 -11.24 -7.86 8.42
CA PRO A 182 -11.15 -9.31 8.54
C PRO A 182 -11.93 -10.06 7.45
N ASN A 183 -12.93 -9.41 6.85
CA ASN A 183 -13.77 -9.98 5.79
C ASN A 183 -13.12 -9.99 4.39
N TYR A 184 -11.96 -9.33 4.23
CA TYR A 184 -11.23 -9.22 2.95
C TYR A 184 -9.91 -9.98 2.94
N LEU A 185 -9.56 -10.69 4.01
CA LEU A 185 -8.40 -11.57 3.99
C LEU A 185 -8.72 -12.78 3.09
N PRO A 186 -7.96 -13.02 2.01
CA PRO A 186 -8.05 -14.28 1.29
C PRO A 186 -7.73 -15.41 2.28
N GLU A 187 -8.43 -16.54 2.15
CA GLU A 187 -8.31 -17.67 3.07
C GLU A 187 -6.84 -17.98 3.42
N PRO A 188 -6.55 -18.40 4.67
CA PRO A 188 -5.22 -18.33 5.32
C PRO A 188 -4.05 -19.05 4.64
N ALA A 189 -4.27 -19.73 3.50
CA ALA A 189 -3.21 -20.29 2.69
C ALA A 189 -2.30 -19.22 2.03
N THR A 190 -2.82 -18.02 1.76
CA THR A 190 -2.10 -17.02 0.94
C THR A 190 -1.00 -16.25 1.69
N PRO A 191 -1.21 -15.73 2.92
CA PRO A 191 -0.15 -15.05 3.67
C PRO A 191 0.93 -16.02 4.14
N ALA A 192 0.56 -17.27 4.47
CA ALA A 192 1.49 -18.31 4.89
C ALA A 192 2.48 -18.68 3.76
N LEU A 193 2.02 -18.71 2.50
CA LEU A 193 2.86 -18.93 1.33
C LEU A 193 3.80 -17.76 1.03
N LEU A 194 3.38 -16.51 1.30
CA LEU A 194 4.26 -15.35 1.13
C LEU A 194 5.34 -15.28 2.22
N ALA A 195 5.00 -15.61 3.47
CA ALA A 195 5.96 -15.66 4.57
C ALA A 195 6.95 -16.84 4.45
N LEU A 196 6.54 -17.98 3.88
CA LEU A 196 7.40 -19.16 3.67
C LEU A 196 8.28 -19.06 2.41
N GLY A 197 8.03 -18.09 1.52
CA GLY A 197 8.81 -17.90 0.28
C GLY A 197 10.09 -17.07 0.43
N GLY A 198 10.31 -16.42 1.59
CA GLY A 198 11.40 -15.45 1.79
C GLY A 198 12.77 -16.04 2.15
N ASP A 199 12.83 -17.23 2.76
CA ASP A 199 14.06 -17.72 3.42
C ASP A 199 14.66 -19.00 2.82
N GLY A 200 14.38 -19.33 1.55
CA GLY A 200 14.64 -20.70 1.07
C GLY A 200 15.00 -20.93 -0.40
N PHE A 201 15.50 -19.93 -1.14
CA PHE A 201 16.08 -20.15 -2.47
C PHE A 201 17.58 -19.88 -2.50
N ASP A 202 18.31 -20.49 -1.56
CA ASP A 202 19.74 -20.71 -1.74
C ASP A 202 20.03 -22.21 -1.67
N SER A 203 20.52 -22.74 -2.79
CA SER A 203 20.96 -24.13 -3.04
C SER A 203 19.92 -25.27 -3.00
N ALA A 204 19.29 -25.53 -4.14
CA ALA A 204 18.92 -26.90 -4.52
C ALA A 204 19.58 -27.22 -5.88
N PRO A 205 20.35 -28.33 -6.00
CA PRO A 205 21.05 -28.66 -7.23
C PRO A 205 20.10 -29.00 -8.38
N ALA A 206 20.50 -28.58 -9.58
CA ALA A 206 19.78 -28.71 -10.85
C ALA A 206 19.70 -30.15 -11.40
N GLU A 207 19.16 -31.09 -10.62
CA GLU A 207 18.88 -32.45 -11.09
C GLU A 207 17.46 -32.89 -10.74
N LEU A 208 16.44 -32.30 -11.39
CA LEU A 208 15.15 -32.98 -11.54
C LEU A 208 14.32 -32.39 -12.70
N LEU A 209 14.92 -32.33 -13.89
CA LEU A 209 14.24 -31.86 -15.12
C LEU A 209 14.47 -32.81 -16.30
N LEU A 210 14.43 -34.12 -16.04
CA LEU A 210 14.47 -35.18 -17.05
C LEU A 210 13.47 -36.29 -16.74
N ALA A 211 12.18 -35.96 -16.73
CA ALA A 211 11.12 -36.94 -16.98
C ALA A 211 9.81 -36.23 -17.30
N SER A 212 9.62 -35.79 -18.54
CA SER A 212 8.28 -35.60 -19.10
C SER A 212 8.28 -35.92 -20.59
N PRO A 213 7.34 -36.76 -21.07
CA PRO A 213 7.32 -37.24 -22.44
C PRO A 213 6.89 -36.13 -23.41
N ARG A 214 7.61 -36.05 -24.52
CA ARG A 214 7.27 -35.21 -25.69
C ARG A 214 5.83 -35.47 -26.12
N ARG A 215 4.95 -34.50 -25.91
CA ARG A 215 3.67 -34.42 -26.62
C ARG A 215 3.88 -33.45 -27.78
N SER A 216 4.00 -34.01 -28.99
CA SER A 216 4.04 -33.27 -30.23
C SER A 216 2.73 -32.52 -30.42
N ILE A 217 2.79 -31.19 -30.43
CA ILE A 217 1.69 -30.34 -30.87
C ILE A 217 1.81 -30.27 -32.39
N GLU A 218 0.89 -30.93 -33.09
CA GLU A 218 0.68 -30.77 -34.52
C GLU A 218 -0.05 -29.45 -34.76
N TRP A 219 0.55 -28.60 -35.60
CA TRP A 219 -0.05 -27.35 -36.06
C TRP A 219 -0.89 -27.64 -37.31
N PRO A 220 -2.19 -27.28 -37.36
CA PRO A 220 -2.92 -27.28 -38.61
C PRO A 220 -2.43 -26.14 -39.51
N GLU A 221 -2.12 -26.51 -40.74
CA GLU A 221 -1.60 -25.66 -41.81
C GLU A 221 -2.53 -24.50 -42.18
N ALA A 222 -1.90 -23.41 -42.59
CA ALA A 222 -2.51 -22.27 -43.25
C ALA A 222 -3.11 -22.64 -44.61
N GLY A 223 -4.30 -22.14 -44.89
CA GLY A 223 -4.86 -22.16 -46.24
C GLY A 223 -6.00 -21.16 -46.41
N GLY A 224 -5.85 -20.23 -47.37
CA GLY A 224 -7.00 -19.62 -48.03
C GLY A 224 -7.02 -18.09 -48.08
N ALA A 225 -6.53 -17.55 -49.19
CA ALA A 225 -6.67 -16.16 -49.61
C ALA A 225 -8.07 -15.83 -50.15
N HIS A 226 -8.27 -14.52 -50.43
CA HIS A 226 -9.39 -13.85 -51.14
C HIS A 226 -10.61 -13.51 -50.28
N SER A 227 -11.04 -12.25 -50.16
CA SER A 227 -11.51 -11.44 -51.29
C SER A 227 -11.64 -9.96 -50.91
N ALA A 228 -11.22 -9.09 -51.83
CA ALA A 228 -11.53 -7.66 -51.83
C ALA A 228 -13.02 -7.38 -52.15
N ARG A 229 -13.59 -6.29 -51.60
CA ARG A 229 -14.29 -5.22 -52.36
C ARG A 229 -15.11 -4.27 -51.48
N ARG A 230 -14.96 -2.97 -51.84
CA ARG A 230 -15.96 -1.88 -51.85
C ARG A 230 -16.40 -1.32 -50.49
N ALA A 231 -15.99 -0.11 -50.13
CA ALA A 231 -16.39 1.21 -50.65
C ALA A 231 -17.63 1.78 -49.95
N HIS A 232 -17.45 2.84 -49.18
CA HIS A 232 -18.21 4.08 -49.35
C HIS A 232 -17.53 5.23 -48.61
N ALA A 233 -16.98 6.16 -49.39
CA ALA A 233 -16.75 7.54 -49.01
C ALA A 233 -17.76 8.36 -49.82
N GLN A 234 -18.50 9.25 -49.16
CA GLN A 234 -19.15 10.46 -49.71
C GLN A 234 -19.77 11.23 -48.51
N LEU A 235 -19.28 12.45 -48.21
CA LEU A 235 -19.80 13.77 -48.66
C LEU A 235 -21.03 14.18 -47.81
N LEU A 236 -21.17 15.35 -47.15
CA LEU A 236 -20.88 16.78 -47.44
C LEU A 236 -20.72 17.51 -46.08
N ASP A 237 -19.89 18.54 -45.88
CA ASP A 237 -19.80 19.88 -46.48
C ASP A 237 -21.01 20.82 -46.19
N GLY A 238 -20.70 22.04 -45.74
CA GLY A 238 -21.62 23.17 -45.51
C GLY A 238 -21.86 23.48 -44.02
N ALA A 239 -21.72 24.71 -43.51
CA ALA A 239 -21.52 25.99 -44.17
C ALA A 239 -21.04 27.04 -43.14
N ALA A 240 -20.05 27.83 -43.53
CA ALA A 240 -19.83 29.16 -42.99
C ALA A 240 -20.69 30.15 -43.80
N VAL A 241 -21.55 30.94 -43.14
CA VAL A 241 -22.12 32.16 -43.70
C VAL A 241 -22.36 33.18 -42.58
N ARG A 242 -21.62 34.29 -42.70
CA ARG A 242 -21.75 35.63 -42.07
C ARG A 242 -21.22 35.83 -40.65
#